data_AF-A0A6G9KBZ6-F1
#
_entry.id   AF-A0A6G9KBZ6-F1
#
_cell.length_a   1.000
_cell.length_b   1.000
_cell.length_c   1.000
_cell.angle_alpha   90.00
_cell.angle_beta   90.00
_cell.angle_gamma   90.00
#
_symmetry.space_group_name_H-M   'P 1'
#
loop_
_entity.id
_entity.type
_entity.pdbx_description
1 polymer ?
#
loop_
_entity_poly.entity_id
_entity_poly.type
_entity_poly.pdbx_seq_one_letter_code
_entity_poly.pdbx_strand_id
1 'polypeptide(L)'
;MAKPLPRIGSRKNRHMSSRKNVRRIPKGVIHVQASFNNTIVTVTDVRGRVISWSSAGTCGFKGTRRGTPFAAQTAAGNAIRTVVDQGMQRAEVMIKGPGLGRDAALRAIRRSGILLSFIRDVTPMPHNGCRPPKKRRV
;
A
#
# COMPACT_ATOMS: atom_id res chain seq x y z
N MET A 1 13.95 55.86 29.17
CA MET A 1 12.87 55.22 28.39
C MET A 1 13.50 54.35 27.29
N ALA A 2 13.61 53.04 27.52
CA ALA A 2 14.20 52.11 26.55
C ALA A 2 13.10 51.53 25.64
N LYS A 3 13.25 51.65 24.31
CA LYS A 3 12.31 51.06 23.34
C LYS A 3 12.47 49.54 23.34
N PRO A 4 11.37 48.75 23.42
CA PRO A 4 11.47 47.29 23.34
C PRO A 4 11.82 46.86 21.92
N LEU A 5 12.81 45.98 21.77
CA LEU A 5 13.21 45.39 20.50
C LEU A 5 12.08 44.50 19.93
N PRO A 6 11.79 44.58 18.62
CA PRO A 6 10.75 43.73 18.01
C PRO A 6 11.21 42.27 18.00
N ARG A 7 10.40 41.38 18.57
CA ARG A 7 10.62 39.93 18.51
C ARG A 7 10.52 39.49 17.05
N ILE A 8 11.66 39.11 16.47
CA ILE A 8 11.75 38.53 15.13
C ILE A 8 10.98 37.20 15.15
N GLY A 9 9.77 37.22 14.60
CA GLY A 9 8.95 36.03 14.43
C GLY A 9 9.71 34.99 13.61
N SER A 10 9.80 33.76 14.12
CA SER A 10 10.39 32.63 13.43
C SER A 10 9.70 32.45 12.07
N ARG A 11 10.41 32.76 10.97
CA ARG A 11 9.95 32.40 9.62
C ARG A 11 9.81 30.89 9.57
N LYS A 12 8.58 30.38 9.69
CA LYS A 12 8.28 28.98 9.35
C LYS A 12 8.64 28.81 7.88
N ASN A 13 9.73 28.11 7.61
CA ASN A 13 10.06 27.61 6.28
C ASN A 13 8.89 26.76 5.80
N ARG A 14 7.94 27.38 5.08
CA ARG A 14 6.95 26.66 4.31
C ARG A 14 7.75 26.01 3.19
N HIS A 15 8.13 24.75 3.38
CA HIS A 15 8.61 23.92 2.29
C HIS A 15 7.49 23.92 1.23
N MET A 16 7.63 24.77 0.22
CA MET A 16 6.77 24.71 -0.96
C MET A 16 7.10 23.38 -1.62
N SER A 17 6.29 22.38 -1.35
CA SER A 17 6.38 21.12 -2.09
C SER A 17 6.10 21.47 -3.55
N SER A 18 7.08 21.24 -4.41
CA SER A 18 6.89 21.30 -5.85
C SER A 18 5.64 20.49 -6.18
N ARG A 19 4.65 21.09 -6.86
CA ARG A 19 3.47 20.38 -7.34
C ARG A 19 3.96 19.18 -8.13
N LYS A 20 3.88 17.98 -7.52
CA LYS A 20 4.27 16.75 -8.18
C LYS A 20 3.32 16.61 -9.37
N ASN A 21 3.86 16.67 -10.58
CA ASN A 21 3.11 16.32 -11.77
C ASN A 21 2.57 14.91 -11.58
N VAL A 22 1.25 14.82 -11.38
CA VAL A 22 0.55 13.55 -11.20
C VAL A 22 0.55 12.87 -12.55
N ARG A 23 1.41 11.86 -12.71
CA ARG A 23 1.48 11.07 -13.93
C ARG A 23 0.15 10.32 -14.06
N ARG A 24 -0.58 10.57 -15.15
CA ARG A 24 -1.76 9.79 -15.48
C ARG A 24 -1.31 8.48 -16.11
N ILE A 25 -1.53 7.38 -15.41
CA ILE A 25 -1.13 6.04 -15.86
C ILE A 25 -2.43 5.25 -16.10
N PRO A 26 -2.71 4.78 -17.33
CA PRO A 26 -3.96 4.07 -17.62
C PRO A 26 -3.91 2.59 -17.20
N LYS A 27 -2.73 1.98 -17.20
CA LYS A 27 -2.47 0.57 -16.89
C LYS A 27 -1.37 0.41 -15.85
N GLY A 28 -1.59 -0.42 -14.84
CA GLY A 28 -0.58 -0.71 -13.82
C GLY A 28 -0.72 -2.08 -13.18
N VAL A 29 0.10 -2.33 -12.16
CA VAL A 29 0.19 -3.59 -11.43
C VAL A 29 -0.03 -3.33 -9.95
N ILE A 30 -0.95 -4.08 -9.34
CA ILE A 30 -1.26 -4.04 -7.91
C ILE A 30 -0.60 -5.26 -7.26
N HIS A 31 0.38 -4.99 -6.41
CA HIS A 31 1.03 -5.98 -5.57
C HIS A 31 0.33 -6.04 -4.21
N VAL A 32 -0.14 -7.23 -3.83
CA VAL A 32 -0.74 -7.50 -2.51
C VAL A 32 0.18 -8.46 -1.76
N GLN A 33 0.89 -7.95 -0.76
CA GLN A 33 1.66 -8.78 0.15
C GLN A 33 0.79 -9.15 1.36
N ALA A 34 0.34 -10.40 1.39
CA ALA A 34 -0.48 -10.97 2.45
C ALA A 34 0.40 -11.83 3.37
N SER A 35 0.87 -11.24 4.47
CA SER A 35 1.50 -11.99 5.57
C SER A 35 0.46 -12.34 6.65
N PHE A 36 0.82 -13.20 7.60
CA PHE A 36 -0.07 -13.57 8.71
C PHE A 36 -0.43 -12.38 9.62
N ASN A 37 0.48 -11.42 9.79
CA ASN A 37 0.33 -10.33 10.76
C ASN A 37 -0.03 -8.98 10.11
N ASN A 38 0.09 -8.88 8.79
CA ASN A 38 -0.09 -7.63 8.07
C ASN A 38 -0.39 -7.85 6.59
N THR A 39 -1.14 -6.92 6.00
CA THR A 39 -1.29 -6.76 4.56
C THR A 39 -0.71 -5.44 4.09
N ILE A 40 0.02 -5.49 2.98
CA ILE A 40 0.57 -4.32 2.30
C ILE A 40 0.08 -4.37 0.86
N VAL A 41 -0.52 -3.27 0.41
CA VAL A 41 -1.00 -3.10 -0.96
C VAL A 41 -0.17 -2.00 -1.59
N THR A 42 0.47 -2.30 -2.71
CA THR A 42 1.33 -1.38 -3.45
C THR A 42 0.88 -1.35 -4.89
N VAL A 43 0.69 -0.16 -5.44
CA VAL A 43 0.31 0.04 -6.83
C VAL A 43 1.48 0.63 -7.59
N THR A 44 1.78 0.03 -8.74
CA THR A 44 2.97 0.34 -9.54
C THR A 44 2.61 0.49 -11.01
N ASP A 45 3.48 1.19 -11.74
CA ASP A 45 3.54 1.15 -13.21
C ASP A 45 3.97 -0.24 -13.69
N VAL A 46 3.75 -0.52 -14.98
CA VAL A 46 4.36 -1.68 -15.68
C VAL A 46 5.90 -1.66 -15.58
N ARG A 47 6.51 -0.48 -15.42
CA ARG A 47 7.96 -0.31 -15.20
C ARG A 47 8.42 -0.57 -13.76
N GLY A 48 7.50 -0.92 -12.85
CA GLY A 48 7.80 -1.17 -11.44
C GLY A 48 7.99 0.09 -10.58
N ARG A 49 7.63 1.28 -11.09
CA ARG A 49 7.66 2.51 -10.27
C ARG A 49 6.42 2.59 -9.39
N VAL A 50 6.62 2.79 -8.10
CA VAL A 50 5.53 2.89 -7.12
C VAL A 50 4.79 4.21 -7.28
N ILE A 51 3.47 4.12 -7.41
CA ILE A 51 2.56 5.25 -7.50
C ILE A 51 2.02 5.57 -6.10
N SER A 52 1.40 4.56 -5.49
CA SER A 52 0.83 4.64 -4.15
C SER A 52 1.03 3.32 -3.43
N TRP A 53 1.04 3.38 -2.11
CA TRP A 53 1.07 2.20 -1.26
C TRP A 53 0.25 2.49 0.00
N SER A 54 -0.35 1.45 0.55
CA SER A 54 -1.04 1.49 1.81
C SER A 54 -0.87 0.16 2.52
N SER A 55 -0.91 0.18 3.84
CA SER A 55 -0.86 -1.02 4.66
C SER A 55 -1.92 -0.95 5.74
N ALA A 56 -2.26 -2.10 6.33
CA ALA A 56 -3.15 -2.14 7.49
C ALA A 56 -2.64 -1.24 8.63
N GLY A 57 -1.31 -1.14 8.82
CA GLY A 57 -0.71 -0.24 9.79
C GLY A 57 -0.89 1.25 9.46
N THR A 58 -0.77 1.63 8.18
CA THR A 58 -0.99 3.00 7.70
C THR A 58 -2.44 3.44 7.92
N CYS A 59 -3.39 2.50 7.88
CA CYS A 59 -4.81 2.75 8.13
C CYS A 59 -5.16 2.83 9.63
N GLY A 60 -4.17 2.78 10.53
CA GLY A 60 -4.37 2.90 11.98
C GLY A 60 -4.63 1.59 12.72
N PHE A 61 -4.64 0.43 12.04
CA PHE A 61 -4.79 -0.86 12.71
C PHE A 61 -3.48 -1.28 13.39
N LYS A 62 -3.56 -1.56 14.70
CA LYS A 62 -2.43 -1.96 15.55
C LYS A 62 -2.64 -3.36 16.15
N GLY A 63 -1.54 -4.01 16.54
CA GLY A 63 -1.57 -5.31 17.20
C GLY A 63 -2.23 -6.41 16.37
N THR A 64 -3.04 -7.25 17.02
CA THR A 64 -3.73 -8.40 16.41
C THR A 64 -4.71 -7.99 15.30
N ARG A 65 -5.29 -6.79 15.39
CA ARG A 65 -6.26 -6.29 14.40
C ARG A 65 -5.62 -6.05 13.02
N ARG A 66 -4.29 -5.88 12.95
CA ARG A 66 -3.55 -5.60 11.70
C ARG A 66 -3.58 -6.75 10.69
N GLY A 67 -3.67 -8.00 11.16
CA GLY A 67 -3.73 -9.19 10.30
C GLY A 67 -5.14 -9.55 9.81
N THR A 68 -6.17 -8.82 10.26
CA THR A 68 -7.57 -9.15 9.96
C THR A 68 -7.93 -8.88 8.50
N PRO A 69 -8.89 -9.62 7.93
CA PRO A 69 -9.36 -9.37 6.56
C PRO A 69 -9.99 -7.97 6.40
N PHE A 70 -10.64 -7.46 7.46
CA PHE A 70 -11.20 -6.11 7.44
C PHE A 70 -10.12 -5.04 7.26
N ALA A 71 -8.99 -5.16 7.98
CA ALA A 71 -7.88 -4.24 7.83
C ALA A 71 -7.27 -4.29 6.41
N ALA A 72 -7.23 -5.48 5.79
CA ALA A 72 -6.79 -5.64 4.40
C ALA A 72 -7.73 -4.96 3.39
N GLN A 73 -9.04 -5.06 3.61
CA GLN A 73 -10.04 -4.38 2.78
C GLN A 73 -9.88 -2.86 2.84
N THR A 74 -9.71 -2.29 4.04
CA THR A 74 -9.48 -0.85 4.22
C THR A 74 -8.17 -0.40 3.57
N ALA A 75 -7.09 -1.17 3.74
CA ALA A 75 -5.80 -0.87 3.14
C ALA A 75 -5.86 -0.87 1.60
N ALA A 76 -6.51 -1.88 1.01
CA ALA A 76 -6.72 -1.95 -0.43
C ALA A 76 -7.58 -0.79 -0.94
N GLY A 77 -8.69 -0.48 -0.27
CA GLY A 77 -9.54 0.66 -0.64
C GLY A 77 -8.79 1.99 -0.64
N ASN A 78 -7.97 2.24 0.39
CA ASN A 78 -7.17 3.46 0.50
C ASN A 78 -6.10 3.57 -0.60
N ALA A 79 -5.39 2.48 -0.91
CA ALA A 79 -4.40 2.48 -1.99
C ALA A 79 -5.06 2.75 -3.35
N ILE A 80 -6.20 2.12 -3.61
CA ILE A 80 -6.91 2.22 -4.89
C ILE A 80 -7.57 3.57 -5.08
N ARG A 81 -8.13 4.17 -4.02
CA ARG A 81 -8.77 5.49 -4.12
C ARG A 81 -7.82 6.52 -4.73
N THR A 82 -6.59 6.58 -4.24
CA THR A 82 -5.55 7.48 -4.78
C THR A 82 -5.17 7.21 -6.23
N VAL A 83 -5.46 6.02 -6.74
CA VAL A 83 -5.10 5.54 -8.08
C VAL A 83 -6.25 5.76 -9.07
N VAL A 84 -7.49 5.62 -8.61
CA VAL A 84 -8.69 6.01 -9.36
C VAL A 84 -8.65 7.52 -9.64
N ASP A 85 -8.24 8.33 -8.66
CA ASP A 85 -8.04 9.77 -8.83
C ASP A 85 -6.99 10.11 -9.92
N GLN A 86 -6.05 9.19 -10.18
CA GLN A 86 -5.03 9.33 -11.23
C GLN A 86 -5.46 8.79 -12.59
N GLY A 87 -6.63 8.15 -12.67
CA GLY A 87 -7.22 7.65 -13.91
C GLY A 87 -6.75 6.27 -14.35
N MET A 88 -6.27 5.40 -13.44
CA MET A 88 -6.00 4.00 -13.78
C MET A 88 -7.29 3.24 -14.08
N GLN A 89 -7.36 2.64 -15.27
CA GLN A 89 -8.54 1.90 -15.73
C GLN A 89 -8.33 0.38 -15.68
N ARG A 90 -7.10 -0.08 -16.00
CA ARG A 90 -6.76 -1.49 -16.08
C ARG A 90 -5.66 -1.83 -15.08
N ALA A 91 -5.83 -2.92 -14.34
CA ALA A 91 -4.82 -3.39 -13.42
C ALA A 91 -4.62 -4.91 -13.48
N GLU A 92 -3.37 -5.30 -13.29
CA GLU A 92 -2.96 -6.69 -13.05
C GLU A 92 -2.77 -6.87 -11.54
N VAL A 93 -3.20 -7.98 -10.96
CA VAL A 93 -3.06 -8.23 -9.52
C VAL A 93 -2.05 -9.34 -9.29
N MET A 94 -1.01 -9.04 -8.52
CA MET A 94 0.03 -9.98 -8.10
C MET A 94 -0.04 -10.15 -6.59
N ILE A 95 -0.36 -11.36 -6.13
CA ILE A 95 -0.54 -11.68 -4.72
C ILE A 95 0.69 -12.44 -4.23
N LYS A 96 1.24 -12.04 -3.08
CA LYS A 96 2.38 -12.69 -2.43
C LYS A 96 2.01 -13.07 -1.01
N GLY A 97 2.09 -14.36 -0.70
CA GLY A 97 1.96 -14.92 0.64
C GLY A 97 0.57 -15.50 0.96
N PRO A 98 0.49 -16.33 2.02
CA PRO A 98 -0.71 -17.09 2.38
C PRO A 98 -1.65 -16.37 3.37
N GLY A 99 -1.39 -15.11 3.72
CA GLY A 99 -2.13 -14.43 4.79
C GLY A 99 -3.64 -14.25 4.52
N LEU A 100 -4.43 -14.15 5.59
CA LEU A 100 -5.90 -14.04 5.57
C LEU A 100 -6.43 -12.85 4.75
N GLY A 101 -5.63 -11.81 4.58
CA GLY A 101 -6.03 -10.62 3.83
C GLY A 101 -5.95 -10.75 2.31
N ARG A 102 -5.57 -11.92 1.78
CA ARG A 102 -5.52 -12.22 0.33
C ARG A 102 -6.87 -11.98 -0.36
N ASP A 103 -7.90 -12.70 0.08
CA ASP A 103 -9.22 -12.65 -0.57
C ASP A 103 -9.95 -11.34 -0.27
N ALA A 104 -9.75 -10.79 0.93
CA ALA A 104 -10.35 -9.53 1.34
C ALA A 104 -9.84 -8.35 0.49
N ALA A 105 -8.53 -8.30 0.23
CA ALA A 105 -7.93 -7.30 -0.66
C ALA A 105 -8.45 -7.46 -2.09
N LEU A 106 -8.54 -8.69 -2.60
CA LEU A 106 -9.05 -8.96 -3.95
C LEU A 106 -10.51 -8.51 -4.12
N ARG A 107 -11.37 -8.79 -3.13
CA ARG A 107 -12.76 -8.32 -3.11
C ARG A 107 -12.86 -6.80 -3.08
N ALA A 108 -11.99 -6.13 -2.31
CA ALA A 108 -11.92 -4.67 -2.29
C ALA A 108 -11.53 -4.09 -3.65
N ILE A 109 -10.53 -4.69 -4.30
CA ILE A 109 -10.10 -4.29 -5.64
C ILE A 109 -11.24 -4.48 -6.65
N ARG A 110 -11.93 -5.61 -6.63
CA ARG A 110 -13.07 -5.85 -7.52
C ARG A 110 -14.20 -4.84 -7.32
N ARG A 111 -14.48 -4.45 -6.07
CA ARG A 111 -15.51 -3.45 -5.74
C ARG A 111 -15.17 -2.03 -6.22
N SER A 112 -13.89 -1.71 -6.33
CA SER A 112 -13.42 -0.37 -6.75
C SER A 112 -13.64 -0.03 -8.22
N GLY A 113 -14.10 -0.99 -9.04
CA GLY A 113 -14.45 -0.75 -10.45
C GLY A 113 -13.28 -0.72 -11.43
N ILE A 114 -12.06 -1.06 -11.01
CA ILE A 114 -10.93 -1.23 -11.92
C ILE A 114 -11.08 -2.53 -12.72
N LEU A 115 -10.80 -2.46 -14.03
CA LEU A 115 -10.83 -3.64 -14.90
C LEU A 115 -9.61 -4.52 -14.60
N LEU A 116 -9.87 -5.68 -14.00
CA LEU A 116 -8.85 -6.67 -13.70
C LEU A 116 -8.50 -7.47 -14.96
N SER A 117 -7.24 -7.40 -15.40
CA SER A 117 -6.75 -8.18 -16.54
C SER A 117 -6.48 -9.63 -16.16
N PHE A 118 -5.70 -9.86 -15.10
CA PHE A 118 -5.46 -11.19 -14.55
C PHE A 118 -5.07 -11.10 -13.08
N ILE A 119 -5.17 -12.23 -12.39
CA ILE A 119 -4.74 -12.43 -11.01
C ILE A 119 -3.67 -13.51 -11.03
N ARG A 120 -2.50 -13.23 -10.45
CA ARG A 120 -1.40 -14.19 -10.33
C ARG A 120 -0.93 -14.30 -8.89
N ASP A 121 -0.63 -15.52 -8.48
CA ASP A 121 0.11 -15.78 -7.25
C ASP A 121 1.61 -15.75 -7.55
N VAL A 122 2.34 -14.92 -6.82
CA VAL A 122 3.80 -14.78 -6.89
C VAL A 122 4.44 -15.14 -5.54
N THR A 123 3.78 -16.00 -4.76
CA THR A 123 4.34 -16.55 -3.53
C THR A 123 5.60 -17.38 -3.88
N PRO A 124 6.76 -17.04 -3.31
CA PRO A 124 8.00 -17.74 -3.64
C PRO A 124 7.96 -19.18 -3.11
N MET A 125 8.07 -20.15 -4.00
CA MET A 125 8.24 -21.57 -3.67
C MET A 125 9.72 -21.94 -3.82
N PRO A 126 10.45 -22.21 -2.72
CA PRO A 126 11.86 -22.58 -2.79
C PRO A 126 12.03 -24.04 -3.23
N HIS A 127 12.90 -24.28 -4.21
CA HIS A 127 13.34 -25.63 -4.61
C HIS A 127 14.52 -26.07 -3.73
N ASN A 128 14.23 -26.35 -2.45
CA ASN A 128 15.22 -26.38 -1.35
C ASN A 128 15.91 -25.01 -1.14
N GLY A 129 16.73 -24.86 -0.09
CA GLY A 129 17.38 -23.58 0.21
C GLY A 129 17.79 -23.45 1.67
N CYS A 130 17.78 -22.22 2.17
CA CYS A 130 18.13 -21.93 3.57
C CYS A 130 17.25 -22.73 4.55
N ARG A 131 17.88 -23.30 5.57
CA ARG A 131 17.18 -24.04 6.63
C ARG A 131 16.14 -23.12 7.30
N PRO A 132 14.85 -23.52 7.37
CA PRO A 132 13.84 -22.71 8.05
C PRO A 132 14.14 -22.65 9.56
N PRO A 133 13.67 -21.59 10.25
CA PRO A 133 13.87 -21.44 11.68
C PRO A 133 13.25 -22.63 12.45
N LYS A 134 13.83 -22.95 13.61
CA LYS A 134 13.34 -24.01 14.49
C LYS A 134 11.84 -23.80 14.78
N LYS A 135 11.07 -24.90 14.76
CA LYS A 135 9.66 -24.88 15.18
C LYS A 135 9.54 -24.28 16.58
N ARG A 136 8.63 -23.33 16.75
CA ARG A 136 8.37 -22.66 18.03
C ARG A 136 7.80 -23.68 19.01
N ARG A 137 8.32 -23.72 20.24
CA ARG A 137 7.79 -24.51 21.35
C ARG A 137 6.85 -23.61 22.13
N VAL A 138 5.55 -23.75 21.92
CA VAL A 138 4.49 -23.03 22.66
C VAL A 138 3.52 -24.05 23.16
#